data_AF-A0A645FKP8-F1
#
_entry.id   AF-A0A645FKP8-F1
#
_cell.length_a   1.000
_cell.length_b   1.000
_cell.length_c   1.000
_cell.angle_alpha   90.00
_cell.angle_beta   90.00
_cell.angle_gamma   90.00
#
_symmetry.space_group_name_H-M   'P 1'
#
loop_
_entity.id
_entity.type
_entity.pdbx_description
1 polymer ?
#
loop_
_entity_poly.entity_id
_entity_poly.type
_entity_poly.pdbx_seq_one_letter_code
_entity_poly.pdbx_strand_id
1 'polypeptide(L)' 'MLKPIIAMFVTVLCGWVFAALGHDLVNGFTELGTIVAVAVMGAFVIFFNEKKK' A
#
# COMPACT_ATOMS: atom_id res chain seq x y z
N MET A 1 -5.20 16.08 9.90
CA MET A 1 -5.19 14.69 10.42
C MET A 1 -5.93 13.70 9.52
N LEU A 2 -6.98 14.08 8.79
CA LEU A 2 -7.73 13.14 7.94
C LEU A 2 -6.91 12.53 6.77
N LYS A 3 -6.06 13.32 6.10
CA LYS A 3 -5.19 12.87 4.98
C LYS A 3 -4.31 11.64 5.31
N PRO A 4 -3.51 11.63 6.40
CA PRO A 4 -2.69 10.48 6.75
C PRO A 4 -3.52 9.27 7.23
N ILE A 5 -4.69 9.49 7.84
CA ILE A 5 -5.60 8.40 8.24
C ILE A 5 -6.12 7.67 7.00
N ILE A 6 -6.53 8.42 5.96
CA ILE A 6 -6.97 7.82 4.69
C ILE A 6 -5.81 7.05 4.04
N ALA A 7 -4.60 7.61 4.02
CA ALA A 7 -3.43 6.92 3.48
C ALA A 7 -3.16 5.60 4.21
N MET A 8 -3.25 5.58 5.55
CA MET A 8 -3.11 4.36 6.35
C MET A 8 -4.12 3.29 5.93
N PHE A 9 -5.41 3.64 5.81
CA PHE A 9 -6.43 2.68 5.38
C PHE A 9 -6.19 2.16 3.95
N VAL A 10 -5.81 3.05 3.02
CA VAL A 10 -5.51 2.64 1.64
C VAL A 10 -4.31 1.69 1.60
N THR A 11 -3.24 1.98 2.34
CA THR A 11 -2.05 1.10 2.40
C THR A 11 -2.40 -0.28 2.95
N VAL A 12 -3.18 -0.36 4.03
CA VAL A 12 -3.60 -1.63 4.63
C VAL A 12 -4.50 -2.43 3.68
N LEU A 13 -5.46 -1.77 3.02
CA LEU A 13 -6.35 -2.43 2.07
C LEU A 13 -5.61 -2.94 0.83
N CYS A 14 -4.72 -2.13 0.25
CA CYS A 14 -3.87 -2.57 -0.86
C CYS A 14 -2.98 -3.75 -0.45
N GLY A 15 -2.33 -3.69 0.72
CA GLY A 15 -1.51 -4.79 1.21
C GLY A 15 -2.30 -6.09 1.39
N TRP A 16 -3.50 -6.00 1.99
CA TRP A 16 -4.38 -7.15 2.19
C TRP A 16 -4.83 -7.78 0.87
N VAL A 17 -5.32 -6.96 -0.06
CA VAL A 17 -5.81 -7.43 -1.37
C VAL A 17 -4.69 -8.12 -2.14
N PHE A 18 -3.51 -7.51 -2.19
CA PHE A 18 -2.37 -8.10 -2.91
C PHE A 18 -1.74 -9.29 -2.20
N ALA A 19 -1.86 -9.42 -0.88
CA ALA A 19 -1.49 -10.65 -0.17
C ALA A 19 -2.43 -11.81 -0.55
N ALA A 20 -3.74 -11.56 -0.61
CA ALA A 20 -4.72 -12.56 -1.04
C ALA A 20 -4.53 -12.94 -2.52
N LEU A 21 -4.32 -11.96 -3.40
CA LEU A 21 -4.04 -12.20 -4.82
C LEU A 21 -2.69 -12.92 -5.01
N GLY A 22 -1.66 -12.57 -4.24
CA GLY A 22 -0.37 -13.25 -4.28
C GLY A 22 -0.46 -14.72 -3.84
N HIS A 23 -1.27 -14.99 -2.82
CA HIS A 23 -1.54 -16.35 -2.38
C HIS A 23 -2.25 -17.19 -3.46
N ASP A 24 -3.33 -16.65 -4.04
CA ASP A 24 -4.23 -17.41 -4.92
C ASP A 24 -3.76 -17.45 -6.38
N LEU A 25 -3.27 -16.32 -6.92
CA LEU A 25 -2.89 -16.18 -8.32
C LEU A 25 -1.40 -16.34 -8.59
N VAL A 26 -0.55 -16.21 -7.57
CA VAL A 26 0.91 -16.22 -7.70
C VAL A 26 1.53 -17.37 -6.89
N ASN A 27 0.89 -18.54 -6.93
CA ASN A 27 1.42 -19.80 -6.39
C ASN A 27 1.90 -19.69 -4.91
N GLY A 28 1.12 -19.02 -4.06
CA GLY A 28 1.46 -18.84 -2.65
C GLY A 28 2.40 -17.68 -2.34
N PHE A 29 2.66 -16.76 -3.28
CA PHE A 29 3.53 -15.59 -3.06
C PHE A 29 2.83 -14.50 -2.23
N THR A 30 2.60 -14.76 -0.95
CA THR A 30 1.96 -13.82 0.00
C THR A 30 2.78 -12.54 0.24
N GLU A 31 4.08 -12.57 -0.02
CA GLU A 31 5.00 -11.44 0.15
C GLU A 31 4.66 -10.26 -0.79
N LEU A 32 3.91 -10.51 -1.87
CA LEU A 32 3.42 -9.51 -2.80
C LEU A 32 2.61 -8.41 -2.09
N GLY A 33 1.80 -8.77 -1.09
CA GLY A 33 1.04 -7.80 -0.29
C GLY A 33 1.94 -6.83 0.46
N THR A 34 3.04 -7.32 1.05
CA THR A 34 4.01 -6.50 1.78
C THR A 34 4.75 -5.56 0.82
N ILE A 35 5.18 -6.05 -0.34
CA ILE A 35 5.87 -5.25 -1.37
C ILE A 35 4.97 -4.09 -1.83
N VAL A 36 3.69 -4.39 -2.11
CA VAL A 36 2.72 -3.38 -2.54
C VAL A 36 2.44 -2.37 -1.43
N ALA A 37 2.29 -2.81 -0.18
CA ALA A 37 2.09 -1.90 0.95
C ALA A 37 3.24 -0.89 1.11
N VAL A 38 4.50 -1.35 1.01
CA VAL A 38 5.68 -0.48 1.10
C VAL A 38 5.73 0.50 -0.08
N ALA A 39 5.45 0.03 -1.30
CA ALA A 39 5.40 0.88 -2.49
C ALA A 39 4.33 1.98 -2.38
N VAL A 40 3.12 1.62 -1.91
CA VAL A 40 2.01 2.56 -1.69
C VAL A 40 2.37 3.59 -0.62
N MET A 41 3.01 3.17 0.47
CA MET A 41 3.48 4.10 1.51
C MET A 41 4.53 5.07 0.96
N GLY A 42 5.49 4.59 0.16
CA GLY A 42 6.49 5.43 -0.52
C GLY A 42 5.85 6.47 -1.44
N ALA A 43 4.85 6.07 -2.22
CA ALA A 43 4.08 6.99 -3.06
C ALA A 43 3.34 8.05 -2.24
N PHE A 44 2.74 7.68 -1.10
CA PHE A 44 2.09 8.63 -0.20
C PHE A 44 3.05 9.63 0.42
N VAL A 45 4.27 9.22 0.78
CA VAL A 45 5.31 10.12 1.30
C VAL A 45 5.66 11.19 0.25
N ILE A 46 5.87 10.78 -1.01
CA ILE A 46 6.11 11.73 -2.12
C ILE A 46 4.90 12.65 -2.30
N PHE A 47 3.70 12.10 -2.37
CA PHE A 47 2.45 12.86 -2.55
C PHE A 47 2.20 13.89 -1.44
N PHE A 48 2.51 13.57 -0.18
CA PHE A 48 2.39 14.51 0.93
C PHE A 48 3.51 15.55 0.93
N ASN A 49 4.71 15.21 0.45
CA ASN A 49 5.85 16.12 0.36
C ASN A 49 5.79 17.06 -0.85
N GLU A 50 5.18 16.67 -1.97
CA GLU A 50 4.99 17.53 -3.15
C GLU A 50 3.98 18.67 -2.93
N LYS A 51 3.19 18.65 -1.84
CA LYS A 51 2.25 19.73 -1.52
C LYS A 51 2.91 21.03 -1.00
N LYS A 52 4.18 21.27 -1.33
CA LYS A 52 4.93 22.49 -1.00
C LYS A 52 5.12 23.45 -2.20
N LYS A 53 4.26 23.38 -3.22
CA LYS A 53 4.16 24.42 -4.25
C LYS A 53 2.79 25.06 -4.23
#